data_AF-A0A967AP70-F1
#
_entry.id   AF-A0A967AP70-F1
#
_cell.length_a   1.000
_cell.length_b   1.000
_cell.length_c   1.000
_cell.angle_alpha   90.00
_cell.angle_beta   90.00
_cell.angle_gamma   90.00
#
_symmetry.space_group_name_H-M   'P 1'
#
loop_
_entity.id
_entity.type
_entity.pdbx_description
1 polymer ?
#
loop_
_entity_poly.entity_id
_entity_poly.type
_entity_poly.pdbx_seq_one_letter_code
_entity_poly.pdbx_strand_id
1 'polypeptide(L)'
;MPTFTETAKSTKKQREIKLVGVDMYIITEKGIPKFDDIGPFKCEFISNRGTKVWPGFVSPDLLQVNWYRCRFMATKDVQDGDVNTFLDALTKKGWWWSAAQKLWTYDGEPGYSKAY
;
A
#
# COMPACT_ATOMS: atom_id res chain seq x y z
N MET A 1 2.36 -25.57 -11.47
CA MET A 1 3.69 -24.93 -11.39
C MET A 1 3.69 -23.72 -12.31
N PRO A 2 4.26 -22.57 -11.91
CA PRO A 2 4.46 -21.45 -12.83
C PRO A 2 5.25 -21.92 -14.06
N THR A 3 4.86 -21.46 -15.24
CA THR A 3 5.53 -21.80 -16.51
C THR A 3 6.14 -20.52 -17.08
N PHE A 4 7.38 -20.58 -17.53
CA PHE A 4 8.13 -19.43 -18.04
C PHE A 4 8.82 -19.79 -19.35
N THR A 5 9.00 -18.81 -20.24
CA THR A 5 9.86 -18.94 -21.42
C THR A 5 11.31 -18.71 -21.02
N GLU A 6 12.26 -19.43 -21.63
CA GLU A 6 13.69 -19.29 -21.30
C GLU A 6 14.36 -18.03 -21.88
N THR A 7 13.67 -17.32 -22.77
CA THR A 7 14.13 -16.09 -23.42
C THR A 7 14.04 -14.86 -22.50
N ALA A 8 15.03 -13.96 -22.59
CA ALA A 8 15.09 -12.66 -21.91
C ALA A 8 15.14 -12.67 -20.36
N LYS A 9 16.03 -13.49 -19.79
CA LYS A 9 16.35 -13.45 -18.34
C LYS A 9 16.99 -12.10 -17.96
N SER A 10 16.67 -11.61 -16.76
CA SER A 10 17.30 -10.39 -16.21
C SER A 10 18.82 -10.59 -16.08
N THR A 11 19.59 -9.64 -16.62
CA THR A 11 21.05 -9.57 -16.47
C THR A 11 21.49 -8.64 -15.33
N LYS A 12 20.53 -7.98 -14.67
CA LYS A 12 20.84 -7.09 -13.54
C LYS A 12 21.38 -7.90 -12.37
N LYS A 13 22.35 -7.32 -11.66
CA LYS A 13 22.85 -7.83 -10.38
C LYS A 13 21.66 -8.06 -9.44
N GLN A 14 21.62 -9.23 -8.80
CA GLN A 14 20.64 -9.51 -7.77
C GLN A 14 20.80 -8.52 -6.62
N ARG A 15 19.66 -8.01 -6.16
CA ARG A 15 19.53 -7.14 -5.00
C ARG A 15 18.74 -7.87 -3.94
N GLU A 16 18.94 -7.50 -2.68
CA GLU A 16 18.02 -7.90 -1.64
C GLU A 16 16.69 -7.17 -1.88
N ILE A 17 15.63 -7.92 -2.16
CA ILE A 17 14.29 -7.37 -2.39
C ILE A 17 13.41 -7.81 -1.24
N LYS A 18 12.86 -6.84 -0.50
CA LYS A 18 12.02 -7.12 0.67
C LYS A 18 10.68 -6.44 0.55
N LEU A 19 9.61 -7.19 0.82
CA LEU A 19 8.26 -6.65 0.95
C LEU A 19 8.13 -5.91 2.27
N VAL A 20 7.76 -4.64 2.23
CA VAL A 20 7.70 -3.78 3.42
C VAL A 20 6.34 -3.13 3.66
N GLY A 21 5.38 -3.32 2.75
CA GLY A 21 4.05 -2.73 2.90
C GLY A 21 3.16 -2.86 1.68
N VAL A 22 2.04 -2.16 1.73
CA VAL A 22 1.05 -2.08 0.65
C VAL A 22 0.35 -0.72 0.66
N ASP A 23 0.27 -0.09 -0.52
CA ASP A 23 -0.62 1.04 -0.78
C ASP A 23 -1.98 0.51 -1.20
N MET A 24 -3.02 0.87 -0.45
CA MET A 24 -4.41 0.55 -0.77
C MET A 24 -5.14 1.76 -1.33
N TYR A 25 -5.82 1.57 -2.45
CA TYR A 25 -6.63 2.60 -3.09
C TYR A 25 -8.10 2.38 -2.74
N ILE A 26 -8.56 3.08 -1.70
CA ILE A 26 -9.90 2.95 -1.10
C ILE A 26 -10.84 3.99 -1.71
N ILE A 27 -12.05 3.55 -2.05
CA ILE A 27 -13.12 4.41 -2.57
C ILE A 27 -14.20 4.56 -1.51
N THR A 28 -14.48 5.80 -1.09
CA THR A 28 -15.51 6.09 -0.07
C THR A 28 -15.99 7.54 -0.13
N GLU A 29 -17.30 7.73 -0.01
CA GLU A 29 -17.95 9.05 0.16
C GLU A 29 -17.99 9.51 1.62
N LYS A 30 -17.55 8.67 2.57
CA LYS A 30 -17.67 8.93 4.02
C LYS A 30 -16.54 9.81 4.59
N GLY A 31 -15.69 10.38 3.72
CA GLY A 31 -14.51 11.15 4.10
C GLY A 31 -13.24 10.29 4.28
N ILE A 32 -12.21 10.89 4.91
CA ILE A 32 -10.89 10.27 5.10
C ILE A 32 -11.04 8.94 5.87
N PRO A 33 -10.58 7.81 5.30
CA PRO A 33 -10.64 6.52 5.97
C PRO A 33 -9.91 6.51 7.32
N LYS A 34 -10.34 5.61 8.21
CA LYS A 34 -9.64 5.33 9.48
C LYS A 34 -9.47 3.82 9.60
N PHE A 35 -8.31 3.40 10.06
CA PHE A 35 -7.96 2.00 10.21
C PHE A 35 -7.32 1.76 11.57
N ASP A 36 -7.76 0.69 12.23
CA ASP A 36 -6.95 0.01 13.23
C ASP A 36 -5.88 -0.85 12.54
N ASP A 37 -4.94 -1.39 13.32
CA ASP A 37 -3.96 -2.35 12.80
C ASP A 37 -4.67 -3.59 12.24
N ILE A 38 -4.19 -4.09 11.09
CA ILE A 38 -4.76 -5.25 10.40
C ILE A 38 -3.68 -6.29 10.19
N GLY A 39 -3.65 -7.29 11.08
CA GLY A 39 -2.59 -8.30 11.08
C GLY A 39 -1.22 -7.64 11.23
N PRO A 40 -0.23 -7.94 10.35
CA PRO A 40 1.09 -7.32 10.42
C PRO A 40 1.14 -5.90 9.82
N PHE A 41 0.05 -5.34 9.32
CA PHE A 41 0.04 -4.08 8.59
C PHE A 41 -0.60 -2.95 9.39
N LYS A 42 0.11 -1.81 9.46
CA LYS A 42 -0.33 -0.60 10.15
C LYS A 42 -0.41 0.58 9.18
N CYS A 43 -1.49 1.35 9.24
CA CYS A 43 -1.63 2.54 8.40
C CYS A 43 -0.65 3.63 8.85
N GLU A 44 0.26 4.01 7.97
CA GLU A 44 1.28 5.04 8.21
C GLU A 44 0.74 6.43 7.84
N PHE A 45 0.11 6.56 6.67
CA PHE A 45 -0.50 7.80 6.23
C PHE A 45 -1.61 7.54 5.20
N ILE A 46 -2.42 8.57 4.97
CA ILE A 46 -3.42 8.60 3.88
C ILE A 46 -3.19 9.86 3.05
N SER A 47 -3.28 9.72 1.74
CA SER A 47 -3.20 10.84 0.79
C SER A 47 -4.40 10.85 -0.15
N ASN A 48 -4.77 12.05 -0.60
CA ASN A 48 -5.78 12.28 -1.63
C ASN A 48 -5.11 13.06 -2.78
N ARG A 49 -5.20 12.55 -4.00
CA ARG A 49 -4.53 13.14 -5.19
C ARG A 49 -3.03 13.44 -5.00
N GLY A 50 -2.33 12.65 -4.18
CA GLY A 50 -0.90 12.80 -3.92
C GLY A 50 -0.55 13.67 -2.71
N THR A 51 -1.51 14.43 -2.16
CA THR A 51 -1.32 15.26 -0.97
C THR A 51 -1.67 14.47 0.28
N LYS A 52 -0.79 14.47 1.29
CA LYS A 52 -1.08 13.85 2.59
C LYS A 52 -2.27 14.54 3.27
N VAL A 53 -3.28 13.74 3.65
CA VAL A 53 -4.48 14.19 4.36
C VAL A 53 -4.62 13.58 5.77
N TRP A 54 -3.79 12.59 6.09
CA TRP A 54 -3.67 12.07 7.45
C TRP A 54 -2.29 11.41 7.63
N PRO A 55 -1.67 11.50 8.82
CA PRO A 55 -2.10 12.29 9.98
C PRO A 55 -1.85 13.80 9.81
N GLY A 56 -2.60 14.61 10.56
CA GLY A 56 -2.43 16.06 10.61
C GLY A 56 -3.65 16.87 10.14
N PHE A 57 -3.42 18.17 9.95
CA PHE A 57 -4.44 19.10 9.47
C PHE A 57 -4.62 18.98 7.96
N VAL A 58 -5.88 19.06 7.52
CA VAL A 58 -6.25 19.14 6.11
C VAL A 58 -6.95 20.47 5.91
N SER A 59 -6.44 21.28 4.98
CA SER A 59 -7.11 22.53 4.63
C SER A 59 -8.52 22.23 4.11
N PRO A 60 -9.57 22.93 4.60
CA PRO A 60 -10.92 22.84 4.04
C PRO A 60 -10.98 23.19 2.55
N ASP A 61 -10.05 24.01 2.07
CA ASP A 61 -10.00 24.45 0.67
C ASP A 61 -9.35 23.42 -0.27
N LEU A 62 -8.78 22.33 0.27
CA LEU A 62 -8.18 21.28 -0.54
C LEU A 62 -9.29 20.52 -1.27
N LEU A 63 -9.23 20.51 -2.60
CA LEU A 63 -10.11 19.67 -3.41
C LEU A 63 -9.83 18.20 -3.15
N GLN A 64 -10.78 17.52 -2.50
CA GLN A 64 -10.73 16.09 -2.24
C GLN A 64 -11.62 15.33 -3.22
N VAL A 65 -11.18 14.14 -3.61
CA VAL A 65 -12.02 13.14 -4.30
C VAL A 65 -12.33 11.97 -3.37
N ASN A 66 -13.29 11.14 -3.74
CA ASN A 66 -13.67 9.94 -2.97
C ASN A 66 -12.63 8.79 -3.04
N TRP A 67 -11.44 9.03 -3.58
CA TRP A 67 -10.43 8.02 -3.86
C TRP A 67 -9.13 8.31 -3.11
N TYR A 68 -8.83 7.49 -2.11
CA TYR A 68 -7.73 7.68 -1.17
C TYR A 68 -6.66 6.62 -1.35
N ARG A 69 -5.39 7.03 -1.34
CA ARG A 69 -4.26 6.10 -1.19
C ARG A 69 -3.89 6.03 0.28
N CYS A 70 -4.08 4.86 0.87
CA CYS A 70 -3.82 4.55 2.28
C CYS A 70 -2.58 3.67 2.33
N ARG A 71 -1.48 4.18 2.90
CA ARG A 71 -0.23 3.42 3.01
C ARG A 71 -0.25 2.58 4.27
N PHE A 72 -0.03 1.28 4.10
CA PHE A 72 0.17 0.35 5.20
C PHE A 72 1.59 -0.18 5.20
N MET A 73 2.30 -0.01 6.31
CA MET A 73 3.65 -0.53 6.50
C MET A 73 3.60 -1.82 7.32
N ALA A 74 4.45 -2.77 6.94
CA ALA A 74 4.60 -4.01 7.69
C ALA A 74 5.34 -3.74 9.00
N THR A 75 4.84 -4.30 10.09
CA THR A 75 5.41 -4.19 11.44
C THR A 75 6.40 -5.32 11.76
N LYS A 76 6.47 -6.32 10.88
CA LYS A 76 7.39 -7.45 10.91
C LYS A 76 7.66 -7.92 9.48
N ASP A 77 8.52 -8.91 9.33
CA ASP A 77 8.75 -9.55 8.04
C ASP A 77 7.46 -10.21 7.53
N VAL A 78 7.12 -9.91 6.28
CA VAL A 78 5.89 -10.35 5.62
C VAL A 78 6.18 -10.95 4.25
N GLN A 79 5.30 -11.82 3.81
CA GLN A 79 5.34 -12.49 2.52
C GLN A 79 4.04 -12.20 1.74
N ASP A 80 3.98 -12.69 0.50
CA ASP A 80 2.80 -12.51 -0.36
C ASP A 80 1.50 -13.02 0.28
N GLY A 81 1.57 -14.10 1.05
CA GLY A 81 0.42 -14.66 1.78
C GLY A 81 -0.16 -13.74 2.85
N ASP A 82 0.69 -12.94 3.52
CA ASP A 82 0.25 -11.95 4.49
C ASP A 82 -0.55 -10.82 3.82
N VAL A 83 -0.11 -10.39 2.62
CA VAL A 83 -0.84 -9.39 1.83
C VAL A 83 -2.20 -9.94 1.42
N ASN A 84 -2.29 -11.20 0.97
CA ASN A 84 -3.57 -11.80 0.62
C ASN A 84 -4.54 -11.82 1.81
N THR A 85 -4.04 -12.20 3.00
CA THR A 85 -4.82 -12.23 4.23
C THR A 85 -5.29 -10.82 4.62
N PHE A 86 -4.43 -9.82 4.46
CA PHE A 86 -4.76 -8.41 4.69
C PHE A 86 -5.85 -7.89 3.73
N LEU A 87 -5.75 -8.20 2.44
CA LEU A 87 -6.74 -7.79 1.43
C LEU A 87 -8.10 -8.43 1.68
N ASP A 88 -8.12 -9.71 2.05
CA ASP A 88 -9.34 -10.43 2.45
C ASP A 88 -9.95 -9.80 3.71
N ALA A 89 -9.14 -9.49 4.73
CA ALA A 89 -9.61 -8.82 5.94
C ALA A 89 -10.20 -7.43 5.68
N LEU A 90 -9.57 -6.62 4.80
CA LEU A 90 -10.11 -5.32 4.38
C LEU A 90 -11.47 -5.48 3.68
N THR A 91 -11.57 -6.45 2.77
CA THR A 91 -12.80 -6.71 2.00
C THR A 91 -13.92 -7.18 2.91
N LYS A 92 -13.64 -8.08 3.86
CA LYS A 92 -14.60 -8.55 4.88
C LYS A 92 -15.09 -7.45 5.82
N LYS A 93 -14.28 -6.41 6.06
CA LYS A 93 -14.68 -5.21 6.79
C LYS A 93 -15.58 -4.27 5.97
N GLY A 94 -15.86 -4.59 4.70
CA GLY A 94 -16.74 -3.82 3.83
C GLY A 94 -16.07 -2.64 3.11
N TRP A 95 -14.74 -2.59 3.08
CA TRP A 95 -14.04 -1.56 2.32
C TRP A 95 -14.11 -1.85 0.82
N TRP A 96 -14.52 -0.84 0.04
CA TRP A 96 -14.45 -0.87 -1.41
C TRP A 96 -13.11 -0.31 -1.88
N TRP A 97 -12.38 -1.06 -2.69
CA TRP A 97 -11.04 -0.71 -3.13
C TRP A 97 -10.84 -1.08 -4.60
N SER A 98 -9.97 -0.32 -5.27
CA SER A 98 -9.73 -0.45 -6.70
C SER A 98 -8.40 -1.12 -7.03
N ALA A 99 -7.41 -0.94 -6.16
CA ALA A 99 -6.06 -1.43 -6.38
C ALA A 99 -5.32 -1.61 -5.05
N ALA A 100 -4.36 -2.52 -5.09
CA ALA A 100 -3.36 -2.73 -4.06
C ALA A 100 -1.98 -2.72 -4.74
N GLN A 101 -1.05 -1.92 -4.21
CA GLN A 101 0.31 -1.85 -4.73
C GLN A 101 1.29 -2.23 -3.62
N LYS A 102 1.97 -3.36 -3.77
CA LYS A 102 3.02 -3.79 -2.83
C LYS A 102 4.17 -2.78 -2.81
N LEU A 103 4.72 -2.54 -1.62
CA LEU A 103 5.84 -1.66 -1.38
C LEU A 103 7.08 -2.50 -1.11
N TRP A 104 8.15 -2.22 -1.84
CA TRP A 104 9.39 -2.98 -1.79
C TRP A 104 10.56 -2.09 -1.42
N THR A 105 11.55 -2.65 -0.73
CA THR A 105 12.89 -2.08 -0.66
C THR A 105 13.85 -2.88 -1.55
N TYR A 106 14.85 -2.20 -2.09
CA TYR A 106 15.93 -2.77 -2.90
C TYR A 106 17.26 -2.44 -2.22
N ASP A 107 17.94 -3.43 -1.65
CA ASP A 107 19.14 -3.23 -0.82
C ASP A 107 18.89 -2.22 0.31
N GLY A 108 17.73 -2.32 0.97
CA GLY A 108 17.30 -1.41 2.04
C GLY A 108 16.72 -0.08 1.57
N GLU A 109 16.92 0.32 0.31
CA GLU A 109 16.41 1.58 -0.22
C GLU A 109 14.94 1.48 -0.65
N PRO A 110 14.06 2.43 -0.26
CA PRO A 110 12.66 2.43 -0.68
C PRO A 110 12.50 2.47 -2.21
N GLY A 111 11.83 1.45 -2.76
CA GLY A 111 11.42 1.40 -4.16
C GLY A 111 10.11 2.14 -4.46
N TYR A 112 9.72 3.08 -3.61
CA TYR A 112 8.45 3.78 -3.66
C TYR A 112 8.61 5.23 -3.19
N SER A 113 7.77 6.12 -3.72
CA SER A 113 7.78 7.53 -3.32
C SER A 113 7.06 7.75 -2.00
N LYS A 114 7.44 8.83 -1.29
CA LYS A 114 6.66 9.39 -0.20
C LYS A 114 5.53 10.26 -0.78
N ALA A 115 4.44 10.41 -0.03
CA ALA A 115 3.45 11.45 -0.35
C ALA A 115 4.04 12.83 -0.02
N TYR A 116 3.64 13.85 -0.80
CA TYR A 116 4.00 15.24 -0.56
C TYR A 116 3.02 15.91 0.42
#